data_AF-A0A932LW00-F1
#
_entry.id   AF-A0A932LW00-F1
#
_cell.length_a   1.000
_cell.length_b   1.000
_cell.length_c   1.000
_cell.angle_alpha   90.00
_cell.angle_beta   90.00
_cell.angle_gamma   90.00
#
_symmetry.space_group_name_H-M   'P 1'
#
loop_
_entity.id
_entity.type
_entity.pdbx_description
1 polymer ?
#
loop_
_entity_poly.entity_id
_entity_poly.type
_entity_poly.pdbx_seq_one_letter_code
_entity_poly.pdbx_strand_id
1 'polypeptide(L)' 'MLSDAPRQRKKTWDELALAASKETDPEKIATIAEEMFAALEERERSVRMQTENPKPSKYPDYTH' A
#
# COMPACT_ATOMS: atom_id res chain seq x y z
N MET A 1 -24.49 22.26 12.13
CA MET A 1 -23.16 22.48 11.54
C MET A 1 -22.61 21.12 11.18
N LEU A 2 -22.49 20.81 9.88
CA LEU A 2 -21.94 19.53 9.43
C LEU A 2 -20.44 19.51 9.74
N SER A 3 -20.00 18.51 10.49
CA SER A 3 -18.61 18.25 10.81
C SER A 3 -17.87 17.90 9.51
N ASP A 4 -17.15 18.88 8.96
CA ASP A 4 -16.19 18.70 7.88
C ASP A 4 -15.00 17.92 8.46
N ALA A 5 -15.16 16.61 8.65
CA ALA A 5 -14.06 15.75 9.02
C ALA A 5 -13.07 15.78 7.86
N PRO A 6 -11.83 16.25 8.07
CA PRO A 6 -10.86 16.28 6.98
C PRO A 6 -10.64 14.83 6.56
N ARG A 7 -11.16 14.47 5.39
CA ARG A 7 -10.79 13.22 4.72
C ARG A 7 -9.30 13.35 4.46
N GLN A 8 -8.48 12.83 5.39
CA GLN A 8 -7.06 12.69 5.20
C GLN A 8 -6.89 11.92 3.90
N ARG A 9 -6.53 12.63 2.83
CA ARG A 9 -6.22 12.02 1.56
C ARG A 9 -5.13 11.00 1.84
N LYS A 10 -5.38 9.74 1.49
CA LYS A 10 -4.35 8.69 1.54
C LYS A 10 -3.15 9.19 0.74
N LYS A 11 -2.02 9.40 1.41
CA LYS A 11 -0.79 9.85 0.77
C LYS A 11 -0.29 8.76 -0.16
N THR A 12 0.32 9.17 -1.25
CA THR A 12 0.98 8.24 -2.18
C THR A 12 2.35 7.82 -1.63
N TRP A 13 2.90 6.72 -2.14
CA TRP A 13 4.23 6.24 -1.73
C TRP A 13 5.33 7.28 -1.93
N ASP A 14 5.29 8.03 -3.04
CA ASP A 14 6.26 9.09 -3.32
C ASP A 14 6.14 10.25 -2.33
N GLU A 15 4.93 10.59 -1.90
CA GLU A 15 4.69 11.62 -0.87
C GLU A 15 5.23 11.17 0.50
N LEU A 16 5.07 9.90 0.87
CA LEU A 16 5.60 9.35 2.10
C LEU A 16 7.14 9.31 2.10
N ALA A 17 7.74 8.86 1.00
CA ALA A 17 9.20 8.80 0.85
C ALA A 17 9.82 10.21 0.88
N LEU A 18 9.19 11.19 0.20
CA LEU A 18 9.65 12.57 0.20
C LEU A 18 9.52 13.21 1.59
N ALA A 19 8.41 12.95 2.30
CA ALA A 19 8.21 13.44 3.67
C ALA A 19 9.27 12.88 4.62
N ALA A 20 9.52 11.56 4.59
CA ALA A 20 10.56 10.92 5.40
C ALA A 20 11.96 11.50 5.12
N SER A 21 12.28 11.78 3.84
CA SER A 21 13.60 12.29 3.46
C SER A 21 13.94 13.70 3.97
N LYS A 22 12.91 14.48 4.34
CA LYS A 22 13.04 15.87 4.81
C LYS A 22 12.76 16.02 6.30
N GLU A 23 12.29 14.96 6.95
CA GLU A 23 11.88 15.01 8.34
C GLU A 23 13.07 14.71 9.26
N THR A 24 13.23 15.54 10.27
CA THR A 24 14.28 15.41 11.30
C THR A 24 13.70 15.10 12.67
N ASP A 25 12.38 15.21 12.81
CA ASP A 25 11.65 14.85 14.01
C ASP A 25 11.51 13.31 14.12
N PRO A 26 12.11 12.67 15.16
CA PRO A 26 12.08 11.23 15.31
C PRO A 26 10.67 10.66 15.49
N GLU A 27 9.73 11.40 16.10
CA GLU A 27 8.35 10.91 16.29
C GLU A 27 7.59 10.86 14.96
N LYS A 28 7.82 11.84 14.10
CA LYS A 28 7.23 11.85 12.76
C LYS A 28 7.86 10.82 11.83
N ILE A 29 9.16 10.57 11.94
CA ILE A 29 9.82 9.49 11.21
C ILE A 29 9.22 8.14 11.62
N ALA A 30 9.01 7.90 12.92
CA ALA A 30 8.36 6.69 13.41
C ALA A 30 6.94 6.54 12.83
N THR A 31 6.17 7.63 12.82
CA THR A 31 4.81 7.63 12.27
C THR A 31 4.78 7.31 10.76
N ILE A 32 5.69 7.91 9.98
CA ILE A 32 5.79 7.64 8.54
C ILE A 32 6.23 6.19 8.28
N ALA A 33 7.14 5.66 9.10
CA ALA A 33 7.57 4.27 9.00
C ALA A 33 6.40 3.31 9.26
N GLU A 34 5.58 3.56 10.28
CA GLU A 34 4.37 2.77 10.56
C GLU A 34 3.38 2.79 9.38
N GLU A 35 3.13 3.97 8.80
CA GLU A 35 2.28 4.10 7.61
C GLU A 35 2.84 3.31 6.41
N MET A 36 4.17 3.33 6.20
CA MET A 36 4.82 2.55 5.16
C MET A 36 4.70 1.04 5.40
N PHE A 37 4.91 0.56 6.63
CA PHE A 37 4.77 -0.87 6.93
C PHE A 37 3.34 -1.36 6.73
N ALA A 38 2.34 -0.59 7.18
CA ALA A 38 0.93 -0.93 6.98
C ALA A 38 0.57 -1.05 5.49
N ALA A 39 1.08 -0.12 4.67
CA ALA A 39 0.83 -0.15 3.23
C ALA A 39 1.58 -1.30 2.52
N LEU A 40 2.74 -1.73 3.01
CA LEU A 40 3.44 -2.93 2.52
C LEU A 40 2.66 -4.21 2.84
N GLU A 41 2.14 -4.35 4.07
CA GLU A 41 1.32 -5.49 4.46
C GLU A 41 0.01 -5.58 3.67
N GLU A 42 -0.65 -4.44 3.40
CA GLU A 42 -1.85 -4.38 2.57
C GLU A 42 -1.54 -4.84 1.13
N ARG A 43 -0.40 -4.41 0.58
CA ARG A 43 0.08 -4.88 -0.73
C ARG A 43 0.40 -6.36 -0.72
N GLU A 44 1.09 -6.87 0.30
CA GLU A 44 1.44 -8.29 0.39
C GLU A 44 0.17 -9.15 0.47
N ARG A 45 -0.81 -8.77 1.28
CA ARG A 45 -2.12 -9.42 1.31
C ARG A 45 -2.80 -9.43 -0.05
N SER A 46 -2.80 -8.28 -0.74
CA SER A 46 -3.38 -8.16 -2.08
C SER A 46 -2.68 -9.07 -3.10
N VAL A 47 -1.36 -9.17 -3.03
CA VAL A 47 -0.56 -10.07 -3.88
C VAL A 47 -0.88 -11.53 -3.57
N ARG A 48 -0.89 -11.93 -2.30
CA ARG A 48 -1.24 -13.31 -1.89
C ARG A 48 -2.63 -13.72 -2.40
N MET A 49 -3.62 -12.85 -2.28
CA MET A 49 -4.98 -13.10 -2.80
C MET A 49 -5.02 -13.28 -4.33
N GLN A 50 -4.14 -12.61 -5.08
CA GLN A 50 -4.03 -12.79 -6.53
C GLN A 50 -3.35 -14.11 -6.90
N THR A 51 -2.36 -14.54 -6.11
CA THR A 51 -1.62 -15.80 -6.34
C THR A 51 -2.44 -17.03 -5.97
N GLU A 52 -3.27 -16.95 -4.92
CA GLU A 52 -4.14 -18.05 -4.48
C GLU A 52 -5.38 -18.23 -5.37
N ASN A 53 -5.72 -17.24 -6.20
CA ASN A 53 -6.81 -17.32 -7.16
C ASN A 53 -6.27 -17.14 -8.60
N PRO A 54 -5.51 -18.12 -9.13
CA PRO A 54 -5.12 -18.09 -10.53
C PRO A 54 -6.41 -18.20 -11.35
N LYS A 55 -6.80 -17.11 -12.02
CA LYS A 55 -7.84 -17.18 -13.05
C LYS A 55 -7.47 -18.35 -13.97
N PRO A 56 -8.36 -19.33 -14.21
CA PRO A 56 -8.02 -20.50 -15.00
C PRO A 56 -7.50 -20.03 -16.36
N SER A 57 -6.28 -20.45 -16.68
CA SER A 57 -5.63 -20.15 -17.95
C SER A 57 -6.58 -20.55 -19.08
N LYS A 58 -6.95 -19.60 -19.94
CA LYS A 58 -7.83 -19.83 -21.09
C LYS A 58 -7.12 -20.50 -22.28
N TYR A 59 -5.91 -21.02 -22.09
CA TYR A 59 -5.15 -21.65 -23.15
C TYR A 59 -5.27 -23.18 -23.03
N PRO A 60 -5.79 -23.86 -24.06
CA PRO A 60 -5.77 -25.32 -24.09
C PRO A 60 -4.32 -25.79 -24.21
N ASP A 61 -3.93 -26.72 -23.32
CA ASP A 61 -2.69 -27.47 -23.45
C ASP A 61 -2.71 -28.26 -24.76
N TYR A 62 -1.85 -27.88 -25.70
CA TYR A 62 -1.54 -28.68 -26.87
C TYR A 62 -0.28 -29.49 -26.56
N THR A 63 -0.47 -30.68 -26.00
CA THR A 63 0.57 -31.71 -25.91
C THR A 63 0.42 -32.68 -27.09
N HIS A 64 1.47 -32.79 -27.90
CA HIS A 64 1.64 -33.76 -28.99
C HIS A 64 2.23 -35.07 -28.49
#